data_AF-A0A9E3DMJ3-F1
#
_entry.id   AF-A0A9E3DMJ3-F1
#
_cell.length_a   1.000
_cell.length_b   1.000
_cell.length_c   1.000
_cell.angle_alpha   90.00
_cell.angle_beta   90.00
_cell.angle_gamma   90.00
#
_symmetry.space_group_name_H-M   'P 1'
#
loop_
_entity.id
_entity.type
_entity.pdbx_description
1 polymer ?
#
loop_
_entity_poly.entity_id
_entity_poly.type
_entity_poly.pdbx_seq_one_letter_code
_entity_poly.pdbx_strand_id
1 'polypeptide(L)'
;MTPVTGPGYDVDGHNAGGSPGGAGLPPVSSIPLTEEDAASVAAEQSVGGLVRDAMTHLSTLLRAEIELAKLELLAEVRKARTGSVFFLAALTVLLFSLFFFFFAVAELLADLGLYRSAAFGIVFFVMLLATAGLGLLGYRKVRGIRAPRRTIESVRDTVAALRHPGER
;
A
#
# COMPACT_ATOMS: atom_id res chain seq x y z
N MET A 1 13.39 -52.14 -24.35
CA MET A 1 14.71 -51.51 -24.61
C MET A 1 14.98 -51.58 -26.09
N THR A 2 14.73 -50.49 -26.79
CA THR A 2 14.98 -50.32 -28.24
C THR A 2 15.97 -49.18 -28.41
N PRO A 3 17.02 -49.31 -29.24
CA PRO A 3 17.96 -48.24 -29.50
C PRO A 3 17.41 -47.32 -30.61
N VAL A 4 17.57 -46.02 -30.45
CA VAL A 4 17.32 -45.01 -31.50
C VAL A 4 18.61 -44.24 -31.74
N THR A 5 18.93 -44.10 -33.02
CA THR A 5 20.18 -43.65 -33.63
C THR A 5 20.16 -42.16 -34.04
N GLY A 6 21.34 -41.53 -33.99
CA GLY A 6 21.76 -40.40 -34.85
C GLY A 6 22.10 -39.08 -34.14
N PRO A 7 22.90 -38.16 -34.73
CA PRO A 7 23.70 -38.23 -35.96
C PRO A 7 25.22 -38.06 -35.73
N GLY A 8 26.00 -38.47 -36.74
CA GLY A 8 27.45 -38.33 -36.78
C GLY A 8 27.92 -36.89 -36.96
N TYR A 9 29.06 -36.58 -36.36
CA TYR A 9 29.80 -35.35 -36.64
C TYR A 9 30.87 -35.68 -37.68
N ASP A 10 30.75 -35.07 -38.86
CA ASP A 10 31.79 -35.02 -39.87
C ASP A 10 32.99 -34.27 -39.31
N VAL A 11 34.14 -34.94 -39.27
CA VAL A 11 35.43 -34.35 -38.93
C VAL A 11 36.10 -33.99 -40.25
N ASP A 12 35.82 -32.79 -40.76
CA ASP A 12 36.63 -32.22 -41.84
C ASP A 12 37.87 -31.57 -41.25
N GLY A 13 38.99 -32.22 -41.51
CA GLY A 13 40.31 -31.74 -41.16
C GLY A 13 40.69 -30.49 -41.95
N HIS A 14 41.27 -29.53 -41.26
CA HIS A 14 42.23 -28.61 -41.84
C HIS A 14 43.52 -28.68 -41.03
N ASN A 15 44.59 -29.06 -41.73
CA ASN A 15 45.91 -29.32 -41.21
C ASN A 15 46.87 -28.34 -41.88
N ALA A 16 47.53 -27.50 -41.09
CA ALA A 16 48.79 -26.79 -41.35
C ALA A 16 49.08 -25.99 -40.08
N GLY A 17 50.17 -26.12 -39.34
CA GLY A 17 51.54 -26.50 -39.67
C GLY A 17 52.43 -25.43 -39.01
N GLY A 18 53.14 -25.77 -37.93
CA GLY A 18 54.00 -24.83 -37.21
C GLY A 18 54.79 -25.51 -36.09
N SER A 19 56.12 -25.47 -36.20
CA SER A 19 57.14 -26.30 -35.54
C SER A 19 57.51 -25.87 -34.08
N PRO A 20 58.40 -26.63 -33.39
CA PRO A 20 58.31 -26.93 -31.96
C PRO A 20 59.27 -26.15 -31.04
N GLY A 21 58.95 -26.08 -29.74
CA GLY A 21 59.94 -25.86 -28.68
C GLY A 21 59.46 -24.99 -27.50
N GLY A 22 59.43 -25.58 -26.30
CA GLY A 22 59.40 -24.83 -25.03
C GLY A 22 58.34 -25.29 -24.03
N ALA A 23 58.79 -25.96 -22.97
CA ALA A 23 58.16 -26.23 -21.68
C ALA A 23 56.65 -25.95 -21.49
N GLY A 24 55.90 -27.03 -21.21
CA GLY A 24 54.46 -27.00 -20.98
C GLY A 24 54.04 -26.28 -19.70
N LEU A 25 53.45 -25.10 -19.86
CA LEU A 25 52.51 -24.52 -18.90
C LEU A 25 51.11 -24.55 -19.53
N PRO A 26 50.06 -24.95 -18.77
CA PRO A 26 48.70 -24.95 -19.29
C PRO A 26 48.27 -23.51 -19.64
N PRO A 27 47.51 -23.30 -20.73
CA PRO A 27 47.01 -21.98 -21.09
C PRO A 27 46.06 -21.48 -20.00
N VAL A 28 46.49 -20.45 -19.26
CA VAL A 28 45.62 -19.74 -18.33
C VAL A 28 44.64 -18.90 -19.13
N SER A 29 43.34 -19.03 -18.84
CA SER A 29 42.32 -18.15 -19.40
C SER A 29 42.62 -16.71 -18.99
N SER A 30 43.21 -15.93 -19.90
CA SER A 30 43.29 -14.49 -19.74
C SER A 30 41.87 -13.96 -19.77
N ILE A 31 41.34 -13.57 -18.61
CA ILE A 31 40.16 -12.70 -18.56
C ILE A 31 40.49 -11.51 -19.48
N PRO A 32 39.68 -11.22 -20.51
CA PRO A 32 39.92 -10.05 -21.32
C PRO A 32 39.76 -8.84 -20.40
N LEU A 33 40.87 -8.18 -20.05
CA LEU A 33 40.84 -6.84 -19.50
C LEU A 33 40.51 -5.89 -20.65
N THR A 34 39.29 -5.98 -21.15
CA THR A 34 38.74 -4.95 -22.03
C THR A 34 38.81 -3.63 -21.25
N GLU A 35 39.28 -2.56 -21.89
CA GLU A 35 39.31 -1.22 -21.27
C GLU A 35 37.93 -0.79 -20.73
N GLU A 36 36.87 -1.45 -21.19
CA GLU A 36 35.50 -1.36 -20.69
C GLU A 36 35.35 -1.73 -19.20
N ASP A 37 36.06 -2.75 -18.70
CA ASP A 37 36.06 -3.13 -17.27
C ASP A 37 36.95 -2.19 -16.45
N ALA A 38 38.07 -1.73 -17.00
CA ALA A 38 38.91 -0.75 -16.31
C ALA A 38 38.22 0.63 -16.22
N ALA A 39 37.48 1.02 -17.27
CA ALA A 39 36.70 2.25 -17.30
C ALA A 39 35.43 2.18 -16.44
N SER A 40 34.76 1.03 -16.35
CA SER A 40 33.62 0.83 -15.44
C SER A 40 34.07 0.86 -13.97
N VAL A 41 35.19 0.20 -13.63
CA VAL A 41 35.78 0.25 -12.28
C VAL A 41 36.28 1.65 -11.93
N ALA A 42 36.89 2.38 -12.88
CA ALA A 42 37.28 3.78 -12.67
C ALA A 42 36.05 4.71 -12.53
N ALA A 43 34.95 4.42 -13.22
CA ALA A 43 33.69 5.16 -13.09
C ALA A 43 32.98 4.86 -11.76
N GLU A 44 33.04 3.61 -11.26
CA GLU A 44 32.56 3.21 -9.92
C GLU A 44 33.42 3.80 -8.80
N GLN A 45 34.74 3.91 -8.99
CA GLN A 45 35.66 4.59 -8.05
C GLN A 45 35.67 6.12 -8.19
N SER A 46 34.96 6.67 -9.19
CA SER A 46 34.78 8.10 -9.33
C SER A 46 33.75 8.64 -8.33
N VAL A 47 33.84 9.93 -7.99
CA VAL A 47 32.84 10.61 -7.14
C VAL A 47 31.41 10.45 -7.69
N GLY A 48 31.25 10.37 -9.02
CA GLY A 48 29.97 10.11 -9.66
C GLY A 48 29.46 8.67 -9.45
N GLY A 49 30.35 7.69 -9.39
CA GLY A 49 30.04 6.31 -9.02
C GLY A 49 29.57 6.18 -7.58
N LEU A 50 30.28 6.80 -6.63
CA LEU A 50 29.90 6.78 -5.21
C LEU A 50 28.53 7.42 -4.96
N VAL A 51 28.21 8.54 -5.61
CA VAL A 51 26.89 9.18 -5.49
C VAL A 51 25.81 8.29 -6.09
N ARG A 52 26.07 7.68 -7.24
CA ARG A 52 25.12 6.76 -7.89
C ARG A 52 24.82 5.53 -7.02
N ASP A 53 25.84 4.96 -6.39
CA ASP A 53 25.68 3.84 -5.46
C ASP A 53 24.94 4.28 -4.19
N ALA A 54 25.34 5.40 -3.57
CA ALA A 54 24.65 5.91 -2.38
C ALA A 54 23.15 6.18 -2.64
N MET A 55 22.81 6.74 -3.80
CA MET A 55 21.41 6.95 -4.22
C MET A 55 20.67 5.64 -4.47
N THR A 56 21.35 4.64 -5.03
CA THR A 56 20.78 3.30 -5.27
C THR A 56 20.49 2.57 -3.94
N HIS A 57 21.39 2.68 -2.97
CA HIS A 57 21.20 2.11 -1.64
C HIS A 57 20.10 2.83 -0.85
N LEU A 58 20.07 4.17 -0.91
CA LEU A 58 19.00 4.95 -0.29
C LEU A 58 17.64 4.61 -0.91
N SER A 59 17.56 4.47 -2.24
CA SER A 59 16.34 4.04 -2.93
C SER A 59 15.89 2.65 -2.47
N THR A 60 16.83 1.72 -2.28
CA THR A 60 16.55 0.36 -1.77
C THR A 60 16.04 0.40 -0.33
N LEU A 61 16.65 1.20 0.55
CA LEU A 61 16.20 1.35 1.95
C LEU A 61 14.82 2.01 2.04
N LEU A 62 14.60 3.11 1.31
CA LEU A 62 13.30 3.79 1.28
C LEU A 62 12.22 2.85 0.75
N ARG A 63 12.54 2.07 -0.29
CA ARG A 63 11.61 1.07 -0.81
C ARG A 63 11.29 0.00 0.23
N ALA A 64 12.29 -0.50 0.95
CA ALA A 64 12.11 -1.49 2.01
C ALA A 64 11.28 -0.95 3.17
N GLU A 65 11.53 0.29 3.62
CA GLU A 65 10.77 0.95 4.69
C GLU A 65 9.31 1.16 4.28
N ILE A 66 9.06 1.60 3.03
CA ILE A 66 7.72 1.76 2.48
C ILE A 66 7.01 0.41 2.36
N GLU A 67 7.71 -0.65 1.93
CA GLU A 67 7.14 -1.99 1.83
C GLU A 67 6.77 -2.53 3.20
N LEU A 68 7.61 -2.34 4.21
CA LEU A 68 7.31 -2.71 5.59
C LEU A 68 6.11 -1.92 6.13
N ALA A 69 6.10 -0.60 5.99
CA ALA A 69 5.00 0.25 6.43
C ALA A 69 3.68 -0.11 5.72
N LYS A 70 3.74 -0.46 4.43
CA LYS A 70 2.57 -0.98 3.70
C LYS A 70 2.09 -2.31 4.27
N LEU A 71 2.98 -3.24 4.61
CA LEU A 71 2.61 -4.51 5.20
C LEU A 71 1.98 -4.34 6.58
N GLU A 72 2.53 -3.46 7.41
CA GLU A 72 1.99 -3.15 8.73
C GLU A 72 0.61 -2.48 8.63
N LEU A 73 0.47 -1.46 7.76
CA LEU A 73 -0.81 -0.82 7.48
C LEU A 73 -1.84 -1.82 6.94
N LEU A 74 -1.46 -2.70 6.02
CA LEU A 74 -2.36 -3.73 5.50
C LEU A 74 -2.76 -4.74 6.59
N ALA A 75 -1.86 -5.09 7.50
CA ALA A 75 -2.15 -5.95 8.64
C ALA A 75 -3.14 -5.27 9.60
N GLU A 76 -2.97 -3.97 9.88
CA GLU A 76 -3.91 -3.17 10.67
C GLU A 76 -5.27 -3.06 9.99
N VAL A 77 -5.32 -2.72 8.71
CA VAL A 77 -6.56 -2.65 7.93
C VAL A 77 -7.27 -4.00 7.92
N ARG A 78 -6.53 -5.10 7.81
CA ARG A 78 -7.11 -6.45 7.82
C ARG A 78 -7.71 -6.80 9.19
N LYS A 79 -7.06 -6.40 10.29
CA LYS A 79 -7.62 -6.51 11.65
C LYS A 79 -8.87 -5.64 11.81
N ALA A 80 -8.81 -4.39 11.39
CA ALA A 80 -9.94 -3.44 11.42
C ALA A 80 -11.12 -3.96 10.59
N ARG A 81 -10.86 -4.56 9.43
CA ARG A 81 -11.89 -5.18 8.58
C ARG A 81 -12.59 -6.33 9.30
N THR A 82 -11.87 -7.26 9.90
CA THR A 82 -12.49 -8.35 10.66
C THR A 82 -13.30 -7.83 11.85
N GLY A 83 -12.78 -6.83 12.57
CA GLY A 83 -13.52 -6.16 13.66
C GLY A 83 -14.80 -5.45 13.17
N SER A 84 -14.77 -4.87 11.96
CA SER A 84 -15.92 -4.18 11.38
C SER A 84 -17.12 -5.10 11.15
N VAL A 85 -16.91 -6.39 10.87
CA VAL A 85 -18.02 -7.35 10.69
C VAL A 85 -18.83 -7.48 11.98
N PHE A 86 -18.17 -7.69 13.12
CA PHE A 86 -18.84 -7.74 14.42
C PHE A 86 -19.48 -6.40 14.79
N PHE A 87 -18.83 -5.29 14.47
CA PHE A 87 -19.40 -3.97 14.71
C PHE A 87 -20.66 -3.71 13.87
N LEU A 88 -20.66 -4.06 12.58
CA LEU A 88 -21.83 -3.96 11.71
C LEU A 88 -22.95 -4.89 12.20
N ALA A 89 -22.62 -6.12 12.59
CA ALA A 89 -23.59 -7.04 13.17
C ALA A 89 -24.20 -6.48 14.46
N ALA A 90 -23.37 -5.99 15.40
CA ALA A 90 -23.82 -5.38 16.64
C ALA A 90 -24.67 -4.13 16.39
N LEU A 91 -24.26 -3.24 15.48
CA LEU A 91 -25.03 -2.04 15.13
C LEU A 91 -26.37 -2.40 14.47
N THR A 92 -26.39 -3.45 13.64
CA THR A 92 -27.63 -3.94 13.02
C THR A 92 -28.58 -4.47 14.07
N VAL A 93 -28.09 -5.34 14.97
CA VAL A 93 -28.88 -5.85 16.09
C VAL A 93 -29.40 -4.69 16.94
N LEU A 94 -28.53 -3.76 17.34
CA LEU A 94 -28.90 -2.58 18.13
C LEU A 94 -29.98 -1.74 17.42
N LEU A 95 -29.84 -1.51 16.11
CA LEU A 95 -30.80 -0.74 15.32
C LEU A 95 -32.18 -1.39 15.31
N PHE A 96 -32.26 -2.71 15.07
CA PHE A 96 -33.54 -3.44 15.15
C PHE A 96 -34.06 -3.53 16.58
N SER A 97 -33.19 -3.72 17.58
CA SER A 97 -33.58 -3.75 19.00
C SER A 97 -34.16 -2.43 19.48
N LEU A 98 -33.68 -1.27 18.99
CA LEU A 98 -34.23 0.04 19.31
C LEU A 98 -35.71 0.14 18.94
N PHE A 99 -36.14 -0.43 17.81
CA PHE A 99 -37.55 -0.48 17.44
C PHE A 99 -38.40 -1.23 18.49
N PHE A 100 -37.95 -2.42 18.90
CA PHE A 100 -38.62 -3.19 19.96
C PHE A 100 -38.55 -2.50 21.32
N PHE A 101 -37.46 -1.80 21.63
CA PHE A 101 -37.31 -1.04 22.86
C PHE A 101 -38.35 0.08 22.96
N PHE A 102 -38.52 0.89 21.90
CA PHE A 102 -39.54 1.95 21.92
C PHE A 102 -40.96 1.38 21.96
N PHE A 103 -41.21 0.25 21.30
CA PHE A 103 -42.47 -0.47 21.43
C PHE A 103 -42.72 -0.92 22.88
N ALA A 104 -41.71 -1.52 23.52
CA ALA A 104 -41.80 -1.94 24.92
C ALA A 104 -42.00 -0.77 25.88
N VAL A 105 -41.35 0.37 25.65
CA VAL A 105 -41.59 1.60 26.43
C VAL A 105 -43.03 2.09 26.25
N ALA A 106 -43.55 2.09 25.03
CA ALA A 106 -44.93 2.49 24.77
C ALA A 106 -45.93 1.55 25.47
N GLU A 107 -45.70 0.23 25.44
CA GLU A 107 -46.57 -0.72 26.13
C GLU A 107 -46.46 -0.60 27.65
N LEU A 108 -45.25 -0.40 28.20
CA LEU A 108 -45.06 -0.13 29.63
C LEU A 108 -45.80 1.14 30.08
N LEU A 109 -45.82 2.18 29.23
CA LEU A 109 -46.61 3.39 29.49
C LEU A 109 -48.12 3.10 29.47
N ALA A 110 -48.59 2.24 28.56
CA ALA A 110 -49.98 1.81 28.53
C ALA A 110 -50.37 1.02 29.79
N ASP A 111 -49.49 0.15 30.28
CA ASP A 111 -49.69 -0.64 31.52
C ASP A 111 -49.79 0.24 32.78
N LEU A 112 -49.24 1.46 32.76
CA LEU A 112 -49.40 2.46 33.82
C LEU A 112 -50.79 3.13 33.83
N GLY A 113 -51.72 2.68 32.97
CA GLY A 113 -53.09 3.19 32.89
C GLY A 113 -53.30 4.26 31.81
N LEU A 114 -52.32 4.51 30.95
CA LEU A 114 -52.48 5.40 29.81
C LEU A 114 -53.24 4.69 28.68
N TYR A 115 -54.05 5.44 27.94
CA TYR A 115 -54.59 4.93 26.67
C TYR A 115 -53.44 4.53 25.75
N ARG A 116 -53.51 3.34 25.16
CA ARG A 116 -52.44 2.82 24.29
C ARG A 116 -52.11 3.78 23.15
N SER A 117 -53.11 4.44 22.55
CA SER A 117 -52.89 5.49 21.55
C SER A 117 -52.08 6.68 22.08
N ALA A 118 -52.36 7.12 23.30
CA ALA A 118 -51.62 8.22 23.94
C ALA A 118 -50.18 7.81 24.28
N ALA A 119 -49.97 6.59 24.80
CA ALA A 119 -48.64 6.08 25.13
C ALA A 119 -47.71 6.04 23.90
N PHE A 120 -48.19 5.48 22.79
CA PHE A 120 -47.45 5.46 21.52
C PHE A 120 -47.23 6.88 20.97
N GLY A 121 -48.22 7.77 21.11
CA GLY A 121 -48.09 9.18 20.72
C GLY A 121 -46.99 9.93 21.48
N ILE A 122 -46.88 9.69 22.79
CA ILE A 122 -45.82 10.27 23.64
C ILE A 122 -44.45 9.78 23.19
N VAL A 123 -44.27 8.47 23.04
CA VAL A 123 -43.00 7.89 22.60
C VAL A 123 -42.60 8.42 21.21
N PHE A 124 -43.55 8.51 20.28
CA PHE A 124 -43.31 9.09 18.96
C PHE A 124 -42.84 10.54 19.04
N PHE A 125 -43.48 11.38 19.86
CA PHE A 125 -43.08 12.78 20.01
C PHE A 125 -41.68 12.91 20.64
N VAL A 126 -41.37 12.10 21.66
CA VAL A 126 -40.03 12.04 22.26
C VAL A 126 -38.98 11.65 21.21
N MET A 127 -39.29 10.67 20.34
CA MET A 127 -38.40 10.29 19.24
C MET A 127 -38.19 11.44 18.26
N LEU A 128 -39.23 12.19 17.87
CA LEU A 128 -39.07 13.36 17.01
C LEU A 128 -38.15 14.42 17.62
N LEU A 129 -38.30 14.70 18.92
CA LEU A 129 -37.40 15.64 19.62
C LEU A 129 -35.97 15.13 19.67
N ALA A 130 -35.76 13.84 19.96
CA ALA A 130 -34.45 13.21 19.95
C ALA A 130 -33.80 13.28 18.55
N THR A 131 -34.55 12.95 17.49
CA THR A 131 -34.09 13.04 16.09
C THR A 131 -33.75 14.47 15.70
N ALA A 132 -34.57 15.45 16.06
CA ALA A 132 -34.28 16.85 15.79
C ALA A 132 -33.01 17.31 16.52
N GLY A 133 -32.85 16.93 17.79
CA GLY A 133 -31.66 17.24 18.58
C GLY A 133 -30.38 16.63 18.01
N LEU A 134 -30.38 15.32 17.74
CA LEU A 134 -29.24 14.61 17.16
C LEU A 134 -28.91 15.11 15.75
N GLY A 135 -29.94 15.34 14.92
CA GLY A 135 -29.78 15.89 13.58
C GLY A 135 -29.15 17.28 13.59
N LEU A 136 -29.59 18.15 14.51
CA LEU A 136 -29.00 19.48 14.69
C LEU A 136 -27.55 19.40 15.17
N LEU A 137 -27.26 18.53 16.15
CA LEU A 137 -25.91 18.36 16.69
C LEU A 137 -24.95 17.81 15.62
N GLY A 138 -25.40 16.81 14.85
CA GLY A 138 -24.68 16.24 13.71
C GLY A 138 -24.43 17.30 12.63
N TYR A 139 -25.47 18.05 12.26
CA TYR A 139 -25.35 19.15 11.30
C TYR A 139 -24.33 20.21 11.73
N ARG A 140 -24.38 20.65 12.99
CA ARG A 140 -23.42 21.63 13.54
C ARG A 140 -22.00 21.08 13.53
N LYS A 141 -21.82 19.81 13.88
CA LYS A 141 -20.51 19.16 13.88
C LYS A 141 -19.92 19.10 12.46
N VAL A 142 -20.72 18.70 11.47
CA VAL A 142 -20.29 18.60 10.06
C VAL A 142 -20.01 19.99 9.48
N ARG A 143 -20.87 20.98 9.76
CA ARG A 143 -20.63 22.37 9.31
C ARG A 143 -19.36 23.00 9.90
N GLY A 144 -18.92 22.54 11.06
CA GLY A 144 -17.69 23.01 11.68
C GLY A 144 -16.41 22.47 11.02
N ILE A 145 -16.51 21.41 10.21
CA ILE A 145 -15.36 20.80 9.52
C ILE A 145 -14.99 21.70 8.33
N ARG A 146 -14.04 22.62 8.55
CA ARG A 146 -13.43 23.38 7.47
C ARG A 146 -12.44 22.48 6.71
N ALA A 147 -12.47 22.53 5.38
CA ALA A 147 -11.46 21.86 4.56
C ALA A 147 -10.04 22.31 5.01
N PRO A 148 -9.04 21.40 5.06
CA PRO A 148 -7.69 21.73 5.50
C PRO A 148 -6.99 22.62 4.46
N ARG A 149 -7.25 23.94 4.52
CA ARG A 149 -6.74 24.93 3.56
C ARG A 149 -5.21 24.96 3.52
N ARG A 150 -4.55 24.85 4.68
CA ARG A 150 -3.08 24.86 4.80
C ARG A 150 -2.43 23.68 4.10
N THR A 151 -3.04 22.49 4.18
CA THR A 151 -2.54 21.29 3.48
C THR A 151 -2.76 21.40 1.97
N ILE A 152 -3.90 21.98 1.55
CA ILE A 152 -4.17 22.22 0.12
C ILE A 152 -3.19 23.25 -0.44
N GLU A 153 -2.90 24.32 0.29
CA GLU A 153 -1.90 25.34 -0.07
C GLU A 153 -0.50 24.73 -0.15
N SER A 154 -0.03 24.00 0.87
CA SER A 154 1.31 23.41 0.85
C SER A 154 1.51 22.42 -0.30
N VAL A 155 0.49 21.61 -0.61
CA VAL A 155 0.53 20.69 -1.76
C VAL A 155 0.53 21.47 -3.07
N ARG A 156 -0.28 22.54 -3.19
CA ARG A 156 -0.27 23.40 -4.37
C ARG A 156 1.08 24.10 -4.57
N ASP A 157 1.68 24.60 -3.50
CA ASP A 157 3.00 25.25 -3.55
C ASP A 157 4.09 24.25 -3.93
N THR A 158 4.04 23.03 -3.41
CA THR A 158 4.96 21.95 -3.79
C THR A 158 4.81 21.60 -5.27
N VAL A 159 3.58 21.47 -5.77
CA VAL A 159 3.30 21.20 -7.19
C VAL A 159 3.72 22.38 -8.07
N ALA A 160 3.52 23.62 -7.63
CA ALA A 160 3.92 24.82 -8.35
C ALA A 160 5.45 24.92 -8.44
N ALA A 161 6.17 24.64 -7.35
CA ALA A 161 7.63 24.61 -7.32
C ALA A 161 8.21 23.52 -8.23
N LEU A 162 7.55 22.36 -8.34
CA LEU A 162 7.95 21.29 -9.26
C LEU A 162 7.61 21.61 -10.73
N ARG A 163 6.61 22.46 -11.00
CA ARG A 163 6.25 22.91 -12.35
C ARG A 163 7.11 24.06 -12.88
N HIS A 164 7.75 24.83 -12.00
CA HIS A 164 8.68 25.90 -12.38
C HIS A 164 10.06 25.72 -11.74
N PRO A 165 10.88 24.76 -12.19
CA PRO A 165 12.20 24.49 -11.60
C PRO A 165 13.28 25.56 -11.83
N GLY A 166 13.00 26.71 -12.46
CA GLY A 166 14.04 27.50 -13.14
C GLY A 166 13.97 29.04 -13.09
N GLU A 167 13.19 29.66 -12.21
CA GLU A 167 13.21 31.14 -12.05
C GLU A 167 13.81 31.54 -10.70
N ARG A 168 15.14 31.37 -10.56
CA ARG A 168 15.96 32.02 -9.54
C ARG A 168 17.32 32.38 -10.12
#